data_AF-A0A524LUQ9-F1
#
_entry.id   AF-A0A524LUQ9-F1
#
_cell.length_a   1.000
_cell.length_b   1.000
_cell.length_c   1.000
_cell.angle_alpha   90.00
_cell.angle_beta   90.00
_cell.angle_gamma   90.00
#
_symmetry.space_group_name_H-M   'P 1'
#
loop_
_entity.id
_entity.type
_entity.pdbx_description
1 polymer ?
#
loop_
_entity_poly.entity_id
_entity_poly.type
_entity_poly.pdbx_seq_one_letter_code
_entity_poly.pdbx_strand_id
1 'polypeptide(L)'
;MTTRHIVTRVLSTRDIVTIAILASLGGALSTFVGYLGNLINLSLGVPFGAGQFMAGLHVFWLVLIRVIVPKRGVGTAGGLLKGMIEMFTGSTHGIVIVVVSLIQGFVVDISASAAGNSENPADSSRLTWWIGAGVASAVNVIVLQVFYFTGAPFLYIFVISILAFCSGIIFAGYFAWETLEFLHDAGTISGFQSAKPVIANSTPKSVAYRNLPAIVF
;
A
#
# COMPACT_ATOMS: atom_id res chain seq x y z
N MET A 1 -27.99 24.64 21.44
CA MET A 1 -26.59 24.48 21.91
C MET A 1 -26.24 23.01 21.67
N THR A 2 -25.63 22.73 20.53
CA THR A 2 -25.49 21.36 19.99
C THR A 2 -24.18 20.77 20.45
N THR A 3 -24.27 19.79 21.36
CA THR A 3 -23.14 19.03 21.88
C THR A 3 -22.47 18.27 20.73
N ARG A 4 -21.33 18.78 20.26
CA ARG A 4 -20.46 18.08 19.30
C ARG A 4 -20.05 16.76 19.92
N HIS A 5 -20.52 15.65 19.34
CA HIS A 5 -19.97 14.32 19.58
C HIS A 5 -18.50 14.31 19.11
N ILE A 6 -17.59 14.64 20.03
CA ILE A 6 -16.18 14.29 19.91
C ILE A 6 -16.13 12.77 20.17
N VAL A 7 -16.44 11.98 19.14
CA VAL A 7 -16.19 10.54 19.17
C VAL A 7 -14.68 10.38 19.13
N THR A 8 -14.07 10.11 20.28
CA THR A 8 -12.71 9.60 20.35
C THR A 8 -12.65 8.31 19.52
N ARG A 9 -12.00 8.35 18.36
CA ARG A 9 -11.77 7.18 17.50
C ARG A 9 -10.76 6.22 18.14
N VAL A 10 -11.17 5.53 19.20
CA VAL A 10 -10.33 4.52 19.86
C VAL A 10 -10.16 3.33 18.91
N LEU A 11 -8.94 2.82 18.75
CA LEU A 11 -8.67 1.58 18.01
C LEU A 11 -9.33 0.40 18.73
N SER A 12 -10.12 -0.38 18.01
CA SER A 12 -10.64 -1.63 18.55
C SER A 12 -9.55 -2.70 18.50
N THR A 13 -9.63 -3.71 19.38
CA THR A 13 -8.76 -4.90 19.32
C THR A 13 -8.78 -5.53 17.93
N ARG A 14 -9.95 -5.56 17.27
CA ARG A 14 -10.08 -6.06 15.90
C ARG A 14 -9.20 -5.26 14.93
N ASP A 15 -9.16 -3.95 15.08
CA ASP A 15 -8.37 -3.08 14.19
C ASP A 15 -6.87 -3.31 14.39
N ILE A 16 -6.43 -3.43 15.64
CA ILE A 16 -5.02 -3.70 15.98
C ILE A 16 -4.59 -5.05 15.39
N VAL A 17 -5.42 -6.09 15.56
CA VAL A 17 -5.16 -7.42 15.01
C VAL A 17 -5.11 -7.39 13.48
N THR A 18 -6.05 -6.69 12.83
CA THR A 18 -6.05 -6.53 11.37
C THR A 18 -4.79 -5.82 10.87
N ILE A 19 -4.37 -4.73 11.53
CA ILE A 19 -3.12 -4.03 11.20
C ILE A 19 -1.94 -4.99 11.35
N ALA A 20 -1.87 -5.75 12.44
CA ALA A 20 -0.78 -6.68 12.71
C ALA A 20 -0.67 -7.78 11.65
N ILE A 21 -1.78 -8.42 11.28
CA ILE A 21 -1.83 -9.50 10.28
C ILE A 21 -1.41 -8.98 8.90
N LEU A 22 -1.96 -7.83 8.48
CA LEU A 22 -1.65 -7.26 7.17
C LEU A 22 -0.21 -6.73 7.12
N ALA A 23 0.29 -6.12 8.19
CA ALA A 23 1.67 -5.66 8.29
C ALA A 23 2.64 -6.84 8.28
N SER A 24 2.30 -7.96 8.94
CA SER A 24 3.15 -9.15 8.94
C SER A 24 3.21 -9.82 7.57
N LEU A 25 2.07 -9.94 6.90
CA LEU A 25 2.01 -10.47 5.55
C LEU A 25 2.76 -9.57 4.56
N GLY A 26 2.57 -8.25 4.68
CA GLY A 26 3.25 -7.26 3.86
C GLY A 26 4.75 -7.19 4.07
N GLY A 27 5.23 -7.28 5.31
CA GLY A 27 6.67 -7.26 5.62
C GLY A 27 7.41 -8.50 5.11
N ALA A 28 6.82 -9.68 5.31
CA ALA A 28 7.36 -10.93 4.80
C ALA A 28 7.42 -10.93 3.26
N LEU A 29 6.32 -10.57 2.59
CA LEU A 29 6.27 -10.53 1.12
C LEU A 29 7.16 -9.43 0.54
N SER A 30 7.27 -8.27 1.20
CA SER A 30 8.16 -7.18 0.78
C SER A 30 9.62 -7.61 0.74
N THR A 31 10.04 -8.50 1.65
CA THR A 31 11.39 -9.06 1.63
C THR A 31 11.66 -9.83 0.33
N PHE A 32 10.73 -10.68 -0.10
CA PHE A 32 10.83 -11.39 -1.37
C PHE A 32 10.81 -10.45 -2.57
N VAL A 33 9.98 -9.39 -2.54
CA VAL A 33 9.96 -8.35 -3.57
C VAL A 33 11.32 -7.64 -3.65
N GLY A 34 11.95 -7.33 -2.52
CA GLY A 34 13.28 -6.73 -2.47
C GLY A 34 14.36 -7.63 -3.07
N TYR A 35 14.33 -8.93 -2.78
CA TYR A 35 15.23 -9.90 -3.39
C TYR A 35 15.01 -10.02 -4.90
N LEU A 36 13.75 -10.08 -5.35
CA LEU A 36 13.42 -10.16 -6.76
C LEU A 36 13.85 -8.90 -7.52
N GLY A 37 13.65 -7.72 -6.93
CA GLY A 37 14.15 -6.46 -7.47
C GLY A 37 15.68 -6.45 -7.62
N ASN A 38 16.40 -7.03 -6.66
CA ASN A 38 17.86 -7.15 -6.74
C ASN A 38 18.31 -8.14 -7.83
N LEU A 39 17.61 -9.28 -7.97
CA LEU A 39 17.88 -10.24 -9.05
C LEU A 39 17.67 -9.62 -10.43
N ILE A 40 16.64 -8.78 -10.59
CA ILE A 40 16.36 -8.09 -11.86
C ILE A 40 17.45 -7.06 -12.17
N ASN A 41 17.90 -6.29 -11.17
CA ASN A 41 19.03 -5.37 -11.32
C ASN A 41 20.28 -6.11 -11.81
N LEU A 42 20.62 -7.23 -11.17
CA LEU A 42 21.75 -8.08 -11.55
C LEU A 42 21.59 -8.66 -12.96
N SER A 43 20.39 -9.16 -13.30
CA SER A 43 20.11 -9.76 -14.61
C SER A 43 20.18 -8.77 -15.76
N LEU A 44 19.77 -7.52 -15.53
CA LEU A 44 19.80 -6.48 -16.56
C LEU A 44 21.14 -5.73 -16.58
N GLY A 45 22.08 -6.09 -15.70
CA GLY A 45 23.38 -5.43 -15.56
C GLY A 45 23.29 -3.97 -15.14
N VAL A 46 22.12 -3.52 -14.68
CA VAL A 46 21.92 -2.15 -14.20
C VAL A 46 22.04 -2.21 -12.67
N PRO A 47 23.03 -1.53 -12.08
CA PRO A 47 23.31 -1.68 -10.66
C PRO A 47 22.10 -1.30 -9.78
N PHE A 48 21.26 -0.37 -10.24
CA PHE A 48 20.06 0.06 -9.54
C PHE A 48 18.89 0.24 -10.53
N GLY A 49 17.68 0.52 -10.02
CA GLY A 49 16.59 1.09 -10.83
C GLY A 49 15.68 0.10 -11.55
N ALA A 50 16.19 -1.01 -12.07
CA ALA A 50 15.35 -1.97 -12.79
C ALA A 50 14.32 -2.65 -11.87
N GLY A 51 14.66 -2.94 -10.61
CA GLY A 51 13.71 -3.48 -9.62
C GLY A 51 12.62 -2.49 -9.16
N GLN A 52 12.71 -1.21 -9.53
CA GLN A 52 11.79 -0.18 -9.03
C GLN A 52 10.39 -0.27 -9.64
N PHE A 53 10.16 -1.06 -10.69
CA PHE A 53 8.79 -1.33 -11.16
C PHE A 53 7.99 -2.14 -10.13
N MET A 54 8.64 -2.80 -9.17
CA MET A 54 7.98 -3.51 -8.08
C MET A 54 7.75 -2.63 -6.84
N ALA A 55 8.19 -1.37 -6.86
CA ALA A 55 8.08 -0.47 -5.70
C ALA A 55 6.63 -0.30 -5.23
N GLY A 56 5.66 -0.34 -6.14
CA GLY A 56 4.23 -0.29 -5.83
C GLY A 56 3.76 -1.44 -4.93
N LEU A 57 4.34 -2.64 -5.01
CA LEU A 57 3.96 -3.78 -4.17
C LEU A 57 4.28 -3.55 -2.69
N HIS A 58 5.28 -2.74 -2.36
CA HIS A 58 5.55 -2.37 -0.98
C HIS A 58 4.47 -1.46 -0.39
N VAL A 59 3.92 -0.56 -1.21
CA VAL A 59 2.90 0.42 -0.80
C VAL A 59 1.49 -0.19 -0.79
N PHE A 60 1.25 -1.22 -1.62
CA PHE A 60 -0.02 -1.94 -1.70
C PHE A 60 -0.56 -2.33 -0.32
N TRP A 61 0.29 -2.91 0.53
CA TRP A 61 -0.10 -3.34 1.88
C TRP A 61 -0.54 -2.18 2.77
N LEU A 62 0.09 -1.02 2.64
CA LEU A 62 -0.23 0.17 3.42
C LEU A 62 -1.58 0.76 3.01
N VAL A 63 -1.88 0.75 1.71
CA VAL A 63 -3.20 1.13 1.20
C VAL A 63 -4.27 0.18 1.72
N LEU A 64 -4.05 -1.14 1.65
CA LEU A 64 -4.97 -2.14 2.21
C LEU A 64 -5.24 -1.90 3.70
N ILE A 65 -4.19 -1.77 4.51
CA ILE A 65 -4.28 -1.50 5.95
C ILE A 65 -5.12 -0.24 6.20
N ARG A 66 -4.83 0.83 5.47
CA ARG A 66 -5.45 2.14 5.69
C ARG A 66 -6.91 2.20 5.26
N VAL A 67 -7.29 1.45 4.21
CA VAL A 67 -8.67 1.42 3.73
C VAL A 67 -9.52 0.45 4.55
N ILE A 68 -9.00 -0.72 4.94
CA ILE A 68 -9.72 -1.69 5.78
C ILE A 68 -9.94 -1.14 7.19
N VAL A 69 -8.96 -0.41 7.74
CA VAL A 69 -9.08 0.28 9.03
C VAL A 69 -9.05 1.79 8.78
N PRO A 70 -10.20 2.43 8.52
CA PRO A 70 -10.28 3.83 8.12
C PRO A 70 -10.10 4.78 9.33
N LYS A 71 -8.95 4.73 9.99
CA LYS A 71 -8.60 5.61 11.13
C LYS A 71 -7.30 6.38 10.83
N ARG A 72 -7.19 7.58 11.39
CA ARG A 72 -6.00 8.43 11.24
C ARG A 72 -4.78 7.77 11.89
N GLY A 73 -3.63 7.86 11.24
CA GLY A 73 -2.36 7.33 11.75
C GLY A 73 -2.16 5.83 11.56
N VAL A 74 -3.16 5.13 11.01
CA VAL A 74 -3.10 3.68 10.78
C VAL A 74 -2.12 3.33 9.65
N GLY A 75 -2.03 4.17 8.62
CA GLY A 75 -1.05 3.96 7.55
C GLY A 75 0.38 4.02 8.09
N THR A 76 0.66 5.01 8.93
CA THR A 76 1.97 5.22 9.57
C THR A 76 2.31 4.10 10.54
N ALA A 77 1.39 3.72 11.43
CA ALA A 77 1.60 2.63 12.38
C ALA A 77 1.76 1.26 11.67
N GLY A 78 0.93 1.01 10.65
CA GLY A 78 1.06 -0.17 9.79
C GLY A 78 2.39 -0.19 9.03
N GLY A 79 2.84 0.97 8.54
CA GLY A 79 4.13 1.15 7.87
C GLY A 79 5.32 0.84 8.78
N LEU A 80 5.31 1.39 10.01
CA LEU A 80 6.33 1.08 11.00
C LEU A 80 6.39 -0.43 11.29
N LEU A 81 5.23 -1.05 11.57
CA LEU A 81 5.17 -2.47 11.89
C LEU A 81 5.60 -3.35 10.71
N LYS A 82 5.13 -3.05 9.49
CA LYS A 82 5.52 -3.72 8.26
C LYS A 82 7.03 -3.62 8.03
N GLY A 83 7.60 -2.43 8.22
CA GLY A 83 9.03 -2.19 8.08
C GLY A 83 9.86 -2.96 9.11
N MET A 84 9.42 -3.01 10.37
CA MET A 84 10.07 -3.82 11.40
C MET A 84 10.07 -5.31 11.02
N ILE A 85 8.95 -5.82 10.55
CA ILE A 85 8.83 -7.23 10.15
C ILE A 85 9.74 -7.52 8.97
N GLU A 86 9.74 -6.67 7.94
CA GLU A 86 10.63 -6.79 6.79
C GLU A 86 12.11 -6.80 7.18
N MET A 87 12.51 -5.95 8.12
CA MET A 87 13.87 -5.96 8.68
C MET A 87 14.18 -7.31 9.34
N PHE A 88 13.28 -7.85 10.16
CA PHE A 88 13.50 -9.11 10.87
C PHE A 88 13.39 -10.36 9.97
N THR A 89 12.68 -10.28 8.85
CA THR A 89 12.60 -11.37 7.86
C THR A 89 13.80 -11.43 6.92
N GLY A 90 14.81 -10.56 7.13
CA GLY A 90 16.07 -10.59 6.38
C GLY A 90 16.05 -9.70 5.15
N SER A 91 15.52 -8.47 5.26
CA SER A 91 15.59 -7.49 4.18
C SER A 91 17.03 -7.11 3.80
N THR A 92 17.25 -6.92 2.51
CA THR A 92 18.51 -6.43 1.93
C THR A 92 18.84 -4.98 2.33
N HIS A 93 17.89 -4.26 2.93
CA HIS A 93 17.99 -2.83 3.26
C HIS A 93 18.08 -2.54 4.77
N GLY A 94 18.20 -3.57 5.63
CA GLY A 94 18.44 -3.40 7.07
C GLY A 94 17.45 -2.45 7.77
N ILE A 95 17.93 -1.63 8.71
CA ILE A 95 17.09 -0.68 9.48
C ILE A 95 16.47 0.43 8.63
N VAL A 96 17.07 0.76 7.48
CA VAL A 96 16.59 1.83 6.60
C VAL A 96 15.18 1.51 6.08
N ILE A 97 14.85 0.23 5.88
CA ILE A 97 13.53 -0.18 5.40
C ILE A 97 12.40 0.16 6.37
N VAL A 98 12.71 0.25 7.67
CA VAL A 98 11.76 0.67 8.70
C VAL A 98 11.42 2.14 8.53
N VAL A 99 12.43 2.98 8.32
CA VAL A 99 12.27 4.42 8.09
C VAL A 99 11.50 4.67 6.80
N VAL A 100 11.87 3.97 5.73
CA VAL A 100 11.18 4.05 4.43
C VAL A 100 9.71 3.66 4.57
N SER A 101 9.43 2.52 5.20
CA SER A 101 8.04 2.05 5.40
C SER A 101 7.22 2.98 6.28
N LEU A 102 7.83 3.60 7.28
CA LEU A 102 7.20 4.64 8.10
C LEU A 102 6.81 5.86 7.26
N ILE A 103 7.73 6.37 6.43
CA ILE A 103 7.47 7.53 5.57
C ILE A 103 6.40 7.19 4.53
N GLN A 104 6.45 6.02 3.91
CA GLN A 104 5.41 5.55 2.99
C GLN A 104 4.04 5.52 3.68
N GLY A 105 3.97 4.97 4.89
CA GLY A 105 2.74 4.91 5.68
C GLY A 105 2.18 6.30 6.01
N PHE A 106 3.07 7.24 6.31
CA PHE A 106 2.72 8.64 6.53
C PHE A 106 2.16 9.31 5.26
N VAL A 107 2.79 9.09 4.10
CA VAL A 107 2.28 9.60 2.81
C VAL A 107 0.90 9.01 2.50
N VAL A 108 0.68 7.73 2.79
CA VAL A 108 -0.64 7.08 2.64
C VAL A 108 -1.68 7.66 3.61
N ASP A 109 -1.30 8.03 4.83
CA ASP A 109 -2.20 8.72 5.75
C ASP A 109 -2.55 10.14 5.27
N ILE A 110 -1.58 10.87 4.70
CA ILE A 110 -1.82 12.17 4.07
C ILE A 110 -2.75 12.03 2.88
N SER A 111 -2.49 11.07 1.98
CA SER A 111 -3.34 10.86 0.81
C SER A 111 -4.76 10.49 1.21
N ALA A 112 -4.93 9.65 2.22
CA ALA A 112 -6.23 9.33 2.80
C ALA A 112 -6.94 10.55 3.41
N SER A 113 -6.19 11.48 4.01
CA SER A 113 -6.74 12.73 4.53
C SER A 113 -7.10 13.72 3.41
N ALA A 114 -6.27 13.81 2.37
CA ALA A 114 -6.46 14.67 1.20
C ALA A 114 -7.62 14.17 0.32
N ALA A 115 -7.88 12.86 0.32
CA ALA A 115 -9.01 12.25 -0.36
C ALA A 115 -10.35 12.52 0.35
N GLY A 116 -10.37 13.33 1.41
CA GLY A 116 -11.56 14.02 1.88
C GLY A 116 -12.47 13.23 2.82
N ASN A 117 -12.22 11.93 3.06
CA ASN A 117 -13.09 11.19 3.96
C ASN A 117 -12.39 10.11 4.77
N SER A 118 -12.05 10.47 6.01
CA SER A 118 -11.57 9.52 7.02
C SER A 118 -12.68 8.57 7.49
N GLU A 119 -13.94 8.76 7.05
CA GLU A 119 -15.12 8.00 7.49
C GLU A 119 -15.91 7.34 6.35
N ASN A 120 -15.79 7.80 5.10
CA ASN A 120 -16.50 7.20 3.96
C ASN A 120 -15.66 7.12 2.65
N PRO A 121 -14.93 6.02 2.41
CA PRO A 121 -14.09 5.82 1.21
C PRO A 121 -14.83 5.85 -0.15
N ALA A 122 -16.17 5.83 -0.15
CA ALA A 122 -17.00 5.79 -1.36
C ALA A 122 -17.17 7.17 -2.06
N ASP A 123 -17.09 8.27 -1.30
CA ASP A 123 -17.20 9.65 -1.84
C ASP A 123 -15.82 10.24 -2.18
N SER A 124 -14.79 9.44 -1.95
CA SER A 124 -13.39 9.78 -2.14
C SER A 124 -12.99 9.43 -3.57
N SER A 125 -12.48 10.41 -4.33
CA SER A 125 -12.04 10.17 -5.70
C SER A 125 -10.98 9.05 -5.72
N ARG A 126 -11.30 7.91 -6.35
CA ARG A 126 -10.37 6.79 -6.53
C ARG A 126 -9.02 7.25 -7.09
N LEU A 127 -9.07 8.29 -7.92
CA LEU A 127 -7.91 8.94 -8.50
C LEU A 127 -6.98 9.52 -7.43
N THR A 128 -7.50 10.10 -6.35
CA THR A 128 -6.69 10.64 -5.24
C THR A 128 -5.95 9.54 -4.50
N TRP A 129 -6.60 8.38 -4.31
CA TRP A 129 -5.95 7.20 -3.72
C TRP A 129 -4.87 6.63 -4.63
N TRP A 130 -5.14 6.51 -5.93
CA TRP A 130 -4.16 6.02 -6.90
C TRP A 130 -2.95 6.93 -7.02
N ILE A 131 -3.17 8.25 -7.13
CA ILE A 131 -2.10 9.24 -7.14
C ILE A 131 -1.34 9.20 -5.82
N GLY A 132 -2.02 9.14 -4.67
CA GLY A 132 -1.38 9.02 -3.37
C GLY A 132 -0.51 7.77 -3.21
N ALA A 133 -0.97 6.63 -3.73
CA ALA A 133 -0.21 5.38 -3.77
C ALA A 133 1.01 5.50 -4.69
N GLY A 134 0.86 6.17 -5.84
CA GLY A 134 1.97 6.54 -6.72
C GLY A 134 3.01 7.39 -6.01
N VAL A 135 2.59 8.47 -5.33
CA VAL A 135 3.50 9.36 -4.59
C VAL A 135 4.22 8.60 -3.48
N ALA A 136 3.51 7.77 -2.70
CA ALA A 136 4.14 6.94 -1.67
C ALA A 136 5.18 5.96 -2.25
N SER A 137 4.93 5.43 -3.45
CA SER A 137 5.87 4.57 -4.16
C SER A 137 7.09 5.34 -4.69
N ALA A 138 6.91 6.56 -5.20
CA ALA A 138 8.03 7.42 -5.58
C ALA A 138 8.89 7.79 -4.36
N VAL A 139 8.26 8.13 -3.24
CA VAL A 139 8.94 8.45 -1.98
C VAL A 139 9.78 7.28 -1.46
N ASN A 140 9.31 6.03 -1.65
CA ASN A 140 10.11 4.82 -1.36
C ASN A 140 11.49 4.90 -2.02
N VAL A 141 11.50 5.15 -3.32
CA VAL A 141 12.71 5.14 -4.15
C VAL A 141 13.59 6.32 -3.82
N ILE A 142 13.01 7.51 -3.65
CA ILE A 142 13.75 8.71 -3.29
C ILE A 142 14.45 8.54 -1.94
N VAL A 143 13.74 8.04 -0.92
CA VAL A 143 14.33 7.84 0.41
C VAL A 143 15.42 6.78 0.36
N LEU A 144 15.18 5.64 -0.30
CA LEU A 144 16.20 4.60 -0.47
C LEU A 144 17.44 5.14 -1.20
N GLN A 145 17.23 5.94 -2.25
CA GLN A 145 18.32 6.55 -3.00
C GLN A 145 19.12 7.54 -2.14
N VAL A 146 18.48 8.33 -1.30
CA VAL A 146 19.18 9.26 -0.38
C VAL A 146 20.06 8.50 0.62
N PHE A 147 19.60 7.35 1.14
CA PHE A 147 20.37 6.56 2.10
C PHE A 147 21.48 5.70 1.47
N TYR A 148 21.22 5.11 0.30
CA TYR A 148 22.12 4.14 -0.32
C TYR A 148 22.95 4.70 -1.49
N PHE A 149 22.59 5.85 -2.05
CA PHE A 149 23.15 6.38 -3.30
C PHE A 149 23.44 7.88 -3.27
N THR A 150 24.63 8.24 -2.82
CA THR A 150 25.08 9.65 -2.73
C THR A 150 25.68 10.20 -4.03
N GLY A 151 25.64 9.47 -5.16
CA GLY A 151 26.36 9.87 -6.39
C GLY A 151 25.69 9.57 -7.73
N ALA A 152 24.44 9.10 -7.75
CA ALA A 152 23.75 8.86 -9.03
C ALA A 152 23.30 10.18 -9.69
N PRO A 153 23.35 10.29 -11.03
CA PRO A 153 22.86 11.47 -11.72
C PRO A 153 21.40 11.78 -11.39
N PHE A 154 21.07 13.06 -11.20
CA PHE A 154 19.71 13.49 -10.87
C PHE A 154 18.66 12.99 -11.87
N LEU A 155 19.00 13.00 -13.16
CA LEU A 155 18.14 12.51 -14.24
C LEU A 155 17.78 11.03 -14.05
N TYR A 156 18.72 10.21 -13.59
CA TYR A 156 18.49 8.80 -13.35
C TYR A 156 17.51 8.58 -12.19
N ILE A 157 17.71 9.28 -11.07
CA ILE A 157 16.81 9.24 -9.89
C ILE A 157 15.39 9.67 -10.29
N PHE A 158 15.28 10.69 -11.13
CA PHE A 158 14.01 11.18 -11.63
C PHE A 158 13.27 10.13 -12.46
N VAL A 159 13.97 9.46 -13.40
CA VAL A 159 13.37 8.41 -14.25
C VAL A 159 12.87 7.22 -13.42
N ILE A 160 13.69 6.70 -12.49
CA ILE A 160 13.28 5.57 -11.65
C ILE A 160 12.14 5.95 -10.69
N SER A 161 12.08 7.21 -10.26
CA SER A 161 10.98 7.71 -9.42
C SER A 161 9.67 7.80 -10.19
N ILE A 162 9.70 8.22 -11.46
CA ILE A 162 8.51 8.18 -12.34
C ILE A 162 8.05 6.74 -12.56
N LEU A 163 8.99 5.83 -12.81
CA LEU A 163 8.68 4.43 -13.01
C LEU A 163 8.06 3.80 -11.74
N ALA A 164 8.59 4.13 -10.56
CA ALA A 164 8.02 3.73 -9.28
C ALA A 164 6.66 4.39 -9.00
N PHE A 165 6.46 5.64 -9.42
CA PHE A 165 5.17 6.33 -9.33
C PHE A 165 4.10 5.62 -10.17
N CYS A 166 4.39 5.33 -11.44
CA CYS A 166 3.51 4.57 -12.32
C CYS A 166 3.22 3.18 -11.75
N SER A 167 4.24 2.49 -11.25
CA SER A 167 4.09 1.21 -10.54
C SER A 167 3.17 1.32 -9.32
N GLY A 168 3.31 2.38 -8.52
CA GLY A 168 2.46 2.63 -7.35
C GLY A 168 1.00 2.86 -7.74
N ILE A 169 0.73 3.59 -8.81
CA ILE A 169 -0.63 3.76 -9.33
C ILE A 169 -1.25 2.41 -9.71
N ILE A 170 -0.48 1.56 -10.42
CA ILE A 170 -0.97 0.27 -10.93
C ILE A 170 -1.14 -0.74 -9.78
N PHE A 171 -0.08 -1.03 -9.02
CA PHE A 171 -0.09 -2.09 -8.02
C PHE A 171 -0.71 -1.65 -6.69
N ALA A 172 -0.38 -0.46 -6.18
CA ALA A 172 -0.91 0.01 -4.90
C ALA A 172 -2.22 0.80 -5.03
N GLY A 173 -2.53 1.32 -6.21
CA GLY A 173 -3.80 1.99 -6.49
C GLY A 173 -4.85 1.04 -7.06
N TYR A 174 -4.68 0.67 -8.33
CA TYR A 174 -5.67 -0.12 -9.08
C TYR A 174 -5.81 -1.54 -8.52
N PHE A 175 -4.72 -2.31 -8.44
CA PHE A 175 -4.75 -3.69 -7.97
C PHE A 175 -5.18 -3.82 -6.50
N ALA A 176 -4.79 -2.86 -5.64
CA ALA A 176 -5.28 -2.77 -4.27
C ALA A 176 -6.81 -2.62 -4.22
N TRP A 177 -7.39 -1.78 -5.08
CA TRP A 177 -8.82 -1.54 -5.11
C TRP A 177 -9.61 -2.78 -5.57
N GLU A 178 -9.13 -3.47 -6.61
CA GLU A 178 -9.74 -4.73 -7.08
C GLU A 178 -9.62 -5.83 -6.00
N THR A 179 -8.50 -5.88 -5.27
CA THR A 179 -8.35 -6.81 -4.13
C THR A 179 -9.35 -6.51 -3.03
N LEU A 180 -9.60 -5.22 -2.73
CA LEU A 180 -10.61 -4.83 -1.75
C LEU A 180 -12.03 -5.18 -2.20
N GLU A 181 -12.36 -4.96 -3.47
CA GLU A 181 -13.65 -5.36 -4.03
C GLU A 181 -13.85 -6.88 -3.96
N PHE A 182 -12.82 -7.66 -4.26
CA PHE A 182 -12.85 -9.12 -4.10
C PHE A 182 -13.03 -9.56 -2.64
N LEU A 183 -12.28 -8.97 -1.69
CA LEU A 183 -12.41 -9.28 -0.26
C LEU A 183 -13.80 -8.93 0.29
N HIS A 184 -14.40 -7.85 -0.20
CA HIS A 184 -15.76 -7.46 0.14
C HIS A 184 -16.79 -8.45 -0.43
N ASP A 185 -16.63 -8.85 -1.70
CA ASP A 185 -17.52 -9.82 -2.34
C ASP A 185 -17.42 -11.21 -1.70
N ALA A 186 -16.25 -11.57 -1.18
CA ALA A 186 -16.02 -12.79 -0.42
C ALA A 186 -16.59 -12.73 1.02
N GLY A 187 -17.14 -11.59 1.46
CA GLY A 187 -17.70 -11.40 2.79
C GLY A 187 -16.66 -11.36 3.93
N THR A 188 -15.37 -11.23 3.61
CA THR A 188 -14.28 -11.22 4.61
C THR A 188 -14.14 -9.86 5.29
N ILE A 189 -14.51 -8.78 4.60
CA ILE A 189 -14.50 -7.41 5.14
C ILE A 189 -15.90 -6.79 5.10
N SER A 190 -16.36 -6.25 6.23
CA SER A 190 -17.70 -5.66 6.38
C SER A 190 -17.72 -4.12 6.36
N GLY A 191 -16.54 -3.49 6.25
CA GLY A 191 -16.35 -2.04 6.40
C GLY A 191 -16.06 -1.28 5.10
N PHE A 192 -15.99 -1.98 3.96
CA PHE A 192 -15.72 -1.38 2.66
C PHE A 192 -17.05 -1.16 1.92
N GLN A 193 -17.42 0.08 1.59
CA GLN A 193 -18.56 0.32 0.71
C GLN A 193 -18.13 0.14 -0.74
N SER A 194 -18.47 -1.02 -1.32
CA SER A 194 -18.21 -1.31 -2.73
C SER A 194 -19.05 -0.40 -3.63
N ALA A 195 -18.40 0.14 -4.66
CA ALA A 195 -19.07 0.91 -5.70
C ALA A 195 -19.74 0.01 -6.76
N LYS A 196 -19.47 -1.30 -6.74
CA LYS A 196 -20.17 -2.28 -7.57
C LYS A 196 -21.48 -2.68 -6.86
N PRO A 197 -22.62 -2.77 -7.57
CA PRO A 197 -23.89 -3.17 -6.96
C PRO A 197 -23.76 -4.54 -6.28
N VAL A 198 -24.44 -4.69 -5.13
CA VAL A 198 -24.45 -5.92 -4.32
C VAL A 198 -25.02 -7.07 -5.16
N ILE A 199 -24.31 -8.20 -5.20
CA ILE A 199 -24.77 -9.39 -5.93
C ILE A 199 -25.93 -10.00 -5.14
N ALA A 200 -27.14 -9.97 -5.70
CA ALA A 200 -28.35 -10.52 -5.06
C ALA A 200 -28.30 -12.04 -4.84
N ASN A 201 -27.47 -12.77 -5.60
CA ASN A 201 -27.23 -14.22 -5.48
C ASN A 201 -25.72 -14.52 -5.59
N SER A 202 -24.99 -14.43 -4.47
CA SER A 202 -23.55 -14.73 -4.44
C SER A 202 -23.31 -16.25 -4.50
N THR A 203 -22.94 -16.76 -5.67
CA THR A 203 -22.37 -18.11 -5.79
C THR A 203 -20.86 -17.98 -5.91
N PRO A 204 -20.05 -18.93 -5.41
CA PRO A 204 -18.59 -18.84 -5.50
C PRO A 204 -18.08 -18.67 -6.95
N LYS A 205 -18.83 -19.21 -7.93
CA LYS A 205 -18.54 -19.01 -9.36
C LYS A 205 -18.85 -17.59 -9.86
N SER A 206 -19.92 -16.95 -9.39
CA SER A 206 -20.25 -15.58 -9.81
C SER A 206 -19.30 -14.54 -9.20
N VAL A 207 -18.80 -14.79 -7.98
CA VAL A 207 -17.75 -13.95 -7.35
C VAL A 207 -16.42 -14.08 -8.08
N ALA A 208 -16.03 -15.30 -8.48
CA ALA A 208 -14.79 -15.53 -9.23
C ALA A 208 -14.85 -14.89 -10.63
N TYR A 209 -15.97 -15.01 -11.35
CA TYR A 209 -16.10 -14.46 -12.71
C TYR A 209 -16.10 -12.92 -12.73
N ARG A 210 -16.66 -12.27 -11.70
CA ARG A 210 -16.71 -10.81 -11.58
C ARG A 210 -15.36 -10.19 -11.23
N ASN A 211 -14.56 -10.91 -10.45
CA ASN A 211 -13.25 -10.45 -9.99
C ASN A 211 -12.10 -11.11 -10.75
N LEU A 212 -12.36 -11.67 -11.94
CA LEU A 212 -11.33 -12.17 -12.87
C LEU A 212 -10.15 -11.22 -13.03
N PRO A 213 -10.30 -9.88 -13.21
CA PRO A 213 -9.13 -9.01 -13.29
C PRO A 213 -8.28 -8.98 -12.02
N ALA A 214 -8.85 -9.21 -10.83
CA ALA A 214 -8.09 -9.35 -9.58
C ALA A 214 -7.41 -10.73 -9.44
N ILE A 215 -7.98 -11.77 -10.05
CA ILE A 215 -7.49 -13.16 -9.97
C ILE A 215 -6.43 -13.46 -11.04
N VAL A 216 -6.51 -12.78 -12.19
CA VAL A 216 -5.62 -13.00 -13.35
C VAL A 216 -4.32 -12.18 -13.25
N PHE A 217 -4.30 -11.14 -12.41
CA PHE A 217 -3.08 -10.38 -12.08
C PHE A 217 -2.17 -11.15 -11.11
#